data_AF-A0A1Z8RJ51-F1
#
_entry.id   AF-A0A1Z8RJ51-F1
#
_cell.length_a   1.000
_cell.length_b   1.000
_cell.length_c   1.000
_cell.angle_alpha   90.00
_cell.angle_beta   90.00
_cell.angle_gamma   90.00
#
_symmetry.space_group_name_H-M   'P 1'
#
loop_
_entity.id
_entity.type
_entity.pdbx_description
1 polymer ?
#
loop_
_entity_poly.entity_id
_entity_poly.type
_entity_poly.pdbx_seq_one_letter_code
_entity_poly.pdbx_strand_id
1 'polypeptide(L)'
;MASKTSMTNHIKRMHTSSAASDLTALRALATFRDPHGRSWLNLKCSINLAKQHIDPLHSIEMADVLPAAGLPLDEPPLVQGTWEATPLW
;
A
#
# COMPACT_ATOMS: atom_id res chain seq x y z
N MET A 1 13.10 -8.93 7.81
CA MET A 1 12.03 -9.37 8.73
C MET A 1 10.79 -8.54 8.41
N ALA A 2 9.65 -9.19 8.20
CA ALA A 2 8.41 -8.51 7.87
C ALA A 2 8.00 -7.58 9.02
N SER A 3 7.75 -6.31 8.69
CA SER A 3 7.43 -5.27 9.66
C SER A 3 6.74 -4.10 8.94
N LYS A 4 6.09 -3.22 9.70
CA LYS A 4 5.50 -1.98 9.16
C LYS A 4 6.56 -1.12 8.45
N THR A 5 7.77 -1.07 9.02
CA THR A 5 8.88 -0.27 8.49
C THR A 5 9.45 -0.86 7.20
N SER A 6 9.67 -2.19 7.15
CA SER A 6 10.13 -2.86 5.93
C SER A 6 9.09 -2.74 4.82
N MET A 7 7.82 -3.00 5.15
CA MET A 7 6.70 -2.86 4.22
C MET A 7 6.59 -1.44 3.65
N THR A 8 6.67 -0.41 4.52
CA THR A 8 6.69 1.00 4.08
C THR A 8 7.82 1.26 3.09
N ASN A 9 9.02 0.75 3.35
CA ASN A 9 10.17 0.92 2.45
C ASN A 9 9.97 0.19 1.12
N HIS A 10 9.39 -1.03 1.15
CA HIS A 10 9.09 -1.78 -0.06
C HIS A 10 8.05 -1.09 -0.93
N ILE A 11 6.98 -0.56 -0.33
CA ILE A 11 5.97 0.23 -1.06
C ILE A 11 6.57 1.52 -1.63
N LYS A 12 7.33 2.28 -0.83
CA LYS A 12 7.94 3.55 -1.28
C LYS A 12 8.89 3.36 -2.46
N ARG A 13 9.56 2.20 -2.56
CA ARG A 13 10.51 1.87 -3.64
C ARG A 13 9.93 0.98 -4.73
N MET A 14 8.64 0.62 -4.66
CA MET A 14 7.99 -0.36 -5.54
C MET A 14 8.73 -1.71 -5.62
N HIS A 15 9.24 -2.21 -4.50
CA HIS A 15 9.83 -3.55 -4.42
C HIS A 15 8.74 -4.61 -4.27
N THR A 16 8.06 -4.92 -5.39
CA THR A 16 6.87 -5.77 -5.45
C THR A 16 7.06 -7.15 -4.79
N SER A 17 8.11 -7.87 -5.16
CA SER A 17 8.38 -9.22 -4.63
C SER A 17 8.62 -9.22 -3.11
N SER A 18 9.29 -8.18 -2.60
CA SER A 18 9.54 -8.04 -1.16
C SER A 18 8.27 -7.69 -0.40
N ALA A 19 7.40 -6.83 -0.96
CA ALA A 19 6.10 -6.52 -0.35
C ALA A 19 5.19 -7.76 -0.31
N ALA A 20 5.15 -8.56 -1.38
CA ALA A 20 4.42 -9.82 -1.41
C ALA A 20 4.92 -10.80 -0.33
N SER A 21 6.25 -10.89 -0.17
CA SER A 21 6.88 -11.74 0.84
C SER A 21 6.53 -11.28 2.26
N ASP A 22 6.56 -9.98 2.53
CA ASP A 22 6.19 -9.41 3.83
C ASP A 22 4.71 -9.68 4.17
N LEU A 23 3.79 -9.55 3.19
CA LEU A 23 2.37 -9.85 3.36
C LEU A 23 2.11 -11.34 3.64
N THR A 24 2.85 -12.22 2.96
CA THR A 24 2.78 -13.67 3.18
C THR A 24 3.30 -14.05 4.56
N ALA A 25 4.42 -13.45 4.98
CA ALA A 25 5.05 -13.72 6.27
C ALA A 25 4.24 -13.16 7.45
N LEU A 26 3.56 -12.02 7.28
CA LEU A 26 2.80 -11.37 8.34
C LEU A 26 1.47 -10.81 7.83
N ARG A 27 0.43 -11.63 7.89
CA ARG A 27 -0.93 -11.28 7.44
C ARG A 27 -1.52 -10.03 8.11
N ALA A 28 -1.10 -9.75 9.36
CA ALA A 28 -1.51 -8.54 10.09
C ALA A 28 -1.07 -7.22 9.42
N LEU A 29 -0.13 -7.28 8.47
CA LEU A 29 0.22 -6.10 7.67
C LEU A 29 -0.92 -5.68 6.74
N ALA A 30 -1.76 -6.60 6.24
CA ALA A 30 -2.82 -6.26 5.27
C ALA A 30 -3.84 -5.25 5.83
N THR A 31 -4.12 -5.31 7.13
CA THR A 31 -5.08 -4.43 7.82
C THR A 31 -4.43 -3.20 8.44
N PHE A 32 -3.10 -3.03 8.30
CA PHE A 32 -2.42 -1.87 8.85
C PHE A 32 -2.88 -0.57 8.17
N ARG A 33 -2.99 0.48 8.99
CA ARG A 33 -3.17 1.87 8.57
C ARG A 33 -2.09 2.71 9.21
N ASP A 34 -1.54 3.66 8.46
CA ASP A 34 -0.53 4.59 9.00
C ASP A 34 -1.17 5.61 9.97
N PRO A 35 -0.39 6.45 10.66
CA PRO A 35 -0.92 7.48 11.56
C PRO A 35 -1.86 8.51 10.89
N HIS A 36 -1.85 8.59 9.56
CA HIS A 36 -2.74 9.44 8.77
C HIS A 36 -3.96 8.67 8.23
N GLY A 37 -4.16 7.42 8.68
CA GLY A 37 -5.27 6.56 8.26
C GLY A 37 -5.07 5.91 6.89
N ARG A 38 -3.89 6.01 6.27
CA ARG A 38 -3.67 5.51 4.90
C ARG A 38 -3.43 4.00 4.90
N SER A 39 -4.07 3.31 3.95
CA SER A 39 -3.71 1.93 3.59
C SER A 39 -2.42 1.88 2.77
N TRP A 40 -1.89 0.68 2.53
CA TRP A 40 -0.74 0.51 1.63
C TRP A 40 -1.03 0.94 0.18
N LEU A 41 -2.27 0.74 -0.29
CA LEU A 41 -2.72 1.22 -1.59
C LEU A 41 -2.68 2.75 -1.66
N ASN A 42 -3.19 3.43 -0.63
CA ASN A 42 -3.15 4.90 -0.56
C ASN A 42 -1.70 5.41 -0.51
N LEU A 43 -0.83 4.75 0.26
CA LEU A 43 0.58 5.09 0.30
C LEU A 43 1.21 4.94 -1.08
N LYS A 44 0.99 3.82 -1.77
CA LYS A 44 1.48 3.56 -3.12
C LYS A 44 1.03 4.66 -4.09
N CYS A 45 -0.26 5.01 -4.10
CA CYS A 45 -0.81 6.05 -4.97
C CYS A 45 -0.25 7.46 -4.67
N SER A 46 0.25 7.70 -3.45
CA SER A 46 0.88 8.98 -3.10
C SER A 46 2.32 9.14 -3.60
N ILE A 47 2.94 8.08 -4.14
CA ILE A 47 4.32 8.10 -4.60
C ILE A 47 4.43 8.71 -6.00
N ASN A 48 5.19 9.81 -6.11
CA ASN A 48 5.57 10.36 -7.42
C ASN A 48 6.73 9.54 -8.02
N LEU A 49 6.39 8.63 -8.94
CA LEU A 49 7.32 7.70 -9.57
C LEU A 49 8.41 8.40 -10.40
N ALA A 50 8.03 9.44 -11.15
CA ALA A 50 8.94 10.19 -12.00
C ALA A 50 10.05 10.88 -11.18
N LYS A 51 9.68 11.48 -10.05
CA LYS A 51 10.65 12.11 -9.13
C LYS A 51 11.61 11.10 -8.49
N GLN A 52 11.17 9.86 -8.33
CA GLN A 52 12.00 8.79 -7.74
C GLN A 52 12.74 7.95 -8.79
N HIS A 53 12.59 8.27 -10.08
CA HIS A 53 13.17 7.49 -11.18
C HIS A 53 12.81 6.00 -11.11
N ILE A 54 11.59 5.69 -10.67
CA ILE A 54 11.06 4.32 -10.59
C ILE A 54 10.29 4.03 -11.88
N ASP A 55 10.54 2.86 -12.48
CA ASP A 55 9.76 2.37 -13.63
C ASP A 55 8.27 2.27 -13.26
N PRO A 56 7.36 2.91 -14.02
CA PRO A 56 5.92 2.80 -13.84
C PRO A 56 5.40 1.36 -13.82
N LEU A 57 6.06 0.42 -14.50
CA LEU A 57 5.66 -0.98 -14.53
C LEU A 57 5.60 -1.59 -13.13
N HIS A 58 6.57 -1.29 -12.26
CA HIS A 58 6.57 -1.80 -10.89
C HIS A 58 5.38 -1.26 -10.07
N SER A 59 4.88 -0.07 -10.39
CA SER A 59 3.66 0.45 -9.76
C SER A 59 2.42 -0.31 -10.21
N ILE A 60 2.36 -0.74 -11.47
CA ILE A 60 1.27 -1.58 -11.98
C ILE A 60 1.30 -2.95 -11.29
N GLU A 61 2.47 -3.60 -11.25
CA GLU A 61 2.62 -4.90 -10.57
C GLU A 61 2.27 -4.84 -9.08
N MET A 62 2.66 -3.76 -8.39
CA MET A 62 2.27 -3.52 -7.00
C MET A 62 0.75 -3.34 -6.85
N ALA A 63 0.07 -2.79 -7.86
CA ALA A 63 -1.39 -2.66 -7.90
C ALA A 63 -2.09 -4.01 -7.98
N ASP A 64 -1.45 -5.04 -8.54
CA ASP A 64 -2.00 -6.40 -8.63
C ASP A 64 -1.74 -7.19 -7.34
N VAL A 65 -0.53 -7.06 -6.78
CA VAL A 65 -0.11 -7.81 -5.58
C VAL A 65 -0.91 -7.41 -4.33
N LEU A 66 -1.16 -6.12 -4.14
CA LEU A 66 -1.81 -5.63 -2.92
C LEU A 66 -3.27 -6.15 -2.78
N PRO A 67 -4.15 -6.03 -3.79
CA PRO A 67 -5.49 -6.61 -3.73
C PRO A 67 -5.46 -8.14 -3.68
N ALA A 68 -4.57 -8.80 -4.42
CA ALA A 68 -4.43 -10.26 -4.38
C ALA A 68 -4.04 -10.78 -2.99
N ALA A 69 -3.33 -9.98 -2.19
CA ALA A 69 -3.01 -10.27 -0.79
C ALA A 69 -4.17 -9.98 0.19
N GLY A 70 -5.34 -9.57 -0.32
CA GLY A 70 -6.55 -9.32 0.47
C GLY A 70 -6.64 -7.91 1.04
N LEU A 71 -5.93 -6.93 0.45
CA LEU A 71 -6.13 -5.54 0.83
C LEU A 71 -7.45 -5.02 0.26
N PRO A 72 -8.26 -4.31 1.06
CA PRO A 72 -9.55 -3.79 0.63
C PRO A 72 -9.37 -2.65 -0.38
N LEU A 73 -10.04 -2.77 -1.52
CA LEU A 73 -10.12 -1.72 -2.56
C LEU A 73 -11.19 -0.68 -2.27
N ASP A 74 -12.28 -1.10 -1.62
CA ASP A 74 -13.49 -0.30 -1.41
C ASP A 74 -13.50 0.42 -0.06
N GLU A 75 -12.46 0.27 0.75
CA GLU A 75 -12.42 0.95 2.05
C GLU A 75 -12.11 2.44 1.90
N PRO A 76 -12.78 3.31 2.68
CA PRO A 76 -12.50 4.73 2.70
C PRO A 76 -11.01 4.99 2.95
N PRO A 77 -10.34 5.79 2.10
CA PRO A 77 -8.92 6.05 2.26
C PRO A 77 -8.59 6.92 3.49
N LEU A 78 -9.61 7.59 4.04
CA LEU A 78 -9.54 8.42 5.24
C LEU A 78 -10.91 8.39 5.95
N VAL A 79 -10.88 8.20 7.26
CA VAL A 79 -12.06 8.30 8.14
C VAL A 79 -11.75 9.33 9.24
N GLN A 80 -12.63 10.32 9.42
CA GLN A 80 -12.53 11.37 10.45
C GLN A 80 -13.86 11.45 11.21
N GLY A 81 -13.94 10.77 12.37
CA GLY A 81 -15.19 10.66 13.13
C GLY A 81 -16.23 9.86 12.35
N THR A 82 -17.34 10.49 11.99
CA THR A 82 -18.39 9.90 11.13
C THR A 82 -18.22 10.23 9.65
N TRP A 83 -17.23 11.06 9.29
CA TRP A 83 -16.96 11.43 7.92
C TRP A 83 -15.99 10.42 7.27
N GLU A 84 -16.34 9.93 6.09
CA GLU A 84 -15.56 8.98 5.31
C GLU A 84 -15.27 9.60 3.93
N ALA A 85 -14.01 9.54 3.51
CA ALA A 85 -13.65 9.90 2.14
C ALA A 85 -14.21 8.85 1.18
N THR A 86 -14.90 9.29 0.13
CA THR A 86 -15.29 8.37 -0.95
C THR A 86 -14.04 7.81 -1.62
N PRO A 87 -13.91 6.48 -1.78
CA PRO A 87 -12.87 5.91 -2.62
C PRO A 87 -13.05 6.43 -4.05
N LEU A 88 -12.02 7.11 -4.59
CA LEU A 88 -11.98 7.58 -5.97
C LEU A 88 -10.90 6.79 -6.70
N TRP A 89 -11.30 5.78 -7.44
CA TRP A 89 -10.45 5.01 -8.34
C TRP A 89 -11.21 4.70 -9.64
#